data_AF-A0A964MZ39-F1
#
_entry.id   AF-A0A964MZ39-F1
#
_cell.length_a   1.000
_cell.length_b   1.000
_cell.length_c   1.000
_cell.angle_alpha   90.00
_cell.angle_beta   90.00
_cell.angle_gamma   90.00
#
_symmetry.space_group_name_H-M   'P 1'
#
loop_
_entity.id
_entity.type
_entity.pdbx_description
1 polymer ?
#
loop_
_entity_poly.entity_id
_entity_poly.type
_entity_poly.pdbx_seq_one_letter_code
_entity_poly.pdbx_strand_id
1 'polypeptide(L)'
;MTTPSFSLRLAFAVMVGAIVAAAMTAVGRMPEVAGDPAIAELWQDPGDIAARDLRWGRGGEALHPSPEVEYEFEAIDALGYSAGYDVVDPQGRKWDVKTGDEGQTEVIASRLLWAVGYHQPIVYFVPDWQLKNGPVPKPFAGRFRLSSDHQGLSEWSWSDNPFKDTRELNGLIVGNLLINNWDLKPSNNKIISFATATGSQPGPRVRHRRCSQPDSLPFQDRRPEGCRGDAVRALSRVGLGCRLVWPGRYR
;
A
#
# COMPACT_ATOMS: atom_id res chain seq x y z
N MET A 1 59.58 -6.35 -1.26
CA MET A 1 58.28 -5.64 -1.23
C MET A 1 58.42 -4.39 -2.08
N THR A 2 57.89 -4.39 -3.30
CA THR A 2 57.99 -3.26 -4.24
C THR A 2 56.88 -2.26 -3.94
N THR A 3 57.25 -1.07 -3.47
CA THR A 3 56.32 0.04 -3.25
C THR A 3 55.82 0.54 -4.61
N PRO A 4 54.50 0.54 -4.89
CA PRO A 4 54.00 1.03 -6.17
C PRO A 4 54.32 2.52 -6.33
N SER A 5 54.82 2.88 -7.52
CA SER A 5 55.23 4.24 -7.87
C SER A 5 54.09 5.24 -7.71
N PHE A 6 54.44 6.48 -7.38
CA PHE A 6 53.48 7.57 -7.11
C PHE A 6 52.46 7.74 -8.25
N SER A 7 52.90 7.54 -9.49
CA SER A 7 52.07 7.60 -10.70
C SER A 7 50.99 6.52 -10.74
N LEU A 8 51.25 5.31 -10.24
CA LEU A 8 50.29 4.21 -10.21
C LEU A 8 49.20 4.44 -9.16
N ARG A 9 49.55 5.06 -8.03
CA ARG A 9 48.60 5.44 -6.97
C ARG A 9 47.67 6.57 -7.40
N LEU A 10 48.21 7.55 -8.14
CA LEU A 10 47.43 8.65 -8.68
C LEU A 10 46.44 8.18 -9.76
N ALA A 11 46.88 7.30 -10.67
CA ALA A 11 46.02 6.71 -11.68
C ALA A 11 44.86 5.89 -11.07
N PHE A 12 45.15 5.12 -10.01
CA PHE A 12 44.12 4.35 -9.31
C PHE A 12 43.11 5.26 -8.59
N ALA A 13 43.57 6.34 -7.95
CA ALA A 13 42.69 7.30 -7.28
C ALA A 13 41.77 8.04 -8.28
N VAL A 14 42.28 8.43 -9.45
CA VAL A 14 41.48 9.05 -10.51
C VAL A 14 40.44 8.07 -11.08
N MET A 15 40.81 6.80 -11.26
CA MET A 15 39.92 5.77 -11.76
C MET A 15 38.78 5.44 -10.76
N VAL A 16 39.09 5.34 -9.47
CA VAL A 16 38.08 5.15 -8.41
C VAL A 16 37.16 6.37 -8.33
N GLY A 17 37.72 7.59 -8.41
CA GLY A 17 36.93 8.82 -8.45
C GLY A 17 35.96 8.88 -9.63
N ALA A 18 36.40 8.46 -10.82
CA ALA A 18 35.57 8.41 -12.01
C ALA A 18 34.46 7.35 -11.92
N ILE A 19 34.74 6.18 -11.33
CA ILE A 19 33.74 5.13 -11.12
C ILE A 19 32.68 5.56 -10.10
N VAL A 20 33.08 6.22 -9.01
CA VAL A 20 32.13 6.76 -8.01
C VAL A 20 31.27 7.88 -8.62
N ALA A 21 31.86 8.76 -9.42
CA ALA A 21 31.12 9.81 -10.12
C ALA A 21 30.12 9.22 -11.13
N ALA A 22 30.51 8.18 -11.89
CA ALA A 22 29.63 7.49 -12.82
C ALA A 22 28.49 6.74 -12.10
N ALA A 23 28.77 6.10 -10.96
CA ALA A 23 27.76 5.44 -10.14
C ALA A 23 26.74 6.43 -9.54
N MET A 24 27.19 7.63 -9.14
CA MET A 24 26.31 8.70 -8.65
C MET A 24 25.43 9.30 -9.77
N THR A 25 25.90 9.29 -11.02
CA THR A 25 25.08 9.72 -12.18
C THR A 25 24.10 8.66 -12.69
N ALA A 26 24.33 7.38 -12.36
CA ALA A 26 23.49 6.25 -12.78
C ALA A 26 22.35 5.94 -11.80
N VAL A 27 22.35 6.51 -10.59
CA VAL A 27 21.15 6.60 -9.76
C VAL A 27 20.26 7.64 -10.41
N GLY A 28 19.38 7.19 -11.31
CA GLY A 28 18.37 8.03 -11.92
C GLY A 28 17.66 8.81 -10.82
N ARG A 29 17.67 10.13 -10.89
CA ARG A 29 16.75 10.95 -10.11
C ARG A 29 15.37 10.42 -10.42
N MET A 30 14.69 9.87 -9.40
CA MET A 30 13.24 9.76 -9.46
C MET A 30 12.74 11.16 -9.86
N PRO A 31 11.82 11.28 -10.82
CA PRO A 31 11.29 12.58 -11.18
C PRO A 31 10.73 13.20 -9.90
N GLU A 32 11.41 14.23 -9.43
CA GLU A 32 10.89 15.14 -8.42
C GLU A 32 9.66 15.74 -9.08
N VAL A 33 8.48 15.35 -8.60
CA VAL A 33 7.23 15.89 -9.09
C VAL A 33 7.23 17.37 -8.72
N ALA A 34 7.56 18.20 -9.70
CA ALA A 34 7.37 19.63 -9.64
C ALA A 34 5.86 19.89 -9.55
N GLY A 35 5.42 20.40 -8.41
CA GLY A 35 4.04 20.74 -8.11
C GLY A 35 3.45 19.76 -7.10
N ASP A 36 3.18 20.27 -5.89
CA ASP A 36 2.38 19.59 -4.87
C ASP A 36 1.16 18.98 -5.56
N PRO A 37 1.06 17.65 -5.64
CA PRO A 37 -0.17 17.05 -6.06
C PRO A 37 -1.15 17.28 -4.92
N ALA A 38 -1.72 18.49 -4.79
CA ALA A 38 -2.90 18.88 -4.00
C ALA A 38 -3.76 17.67 -3.63
N ILE A 39 -3.39 17.03 -2.53
CA ILE A 39 -3.95 15.73 -2.13
C ILE A 39 -5.36 16.00 -1.66
N ALA A 40 -6.34 15.31 -2.24
CA ALA A 40 -7.74 15.58 -1.99
C ALA A 40 -8.18 15.07 -0.62
N GLU A 41 -7.79 13.83 -0.30
CA GLU A 41 -8.31 13.10 0.85
C GLU A 41 -7.33 12.01 1.30
N LEU A 42 -7.22 11.85 2.63
CA LEU A 42 -6.59 10.71 3.31
C LEU A 42 -7.64 9.71 3.80
N TRP A 43 -8.80 10.22 4.15
CA TRP A 43 -9.85 9.51 4.84
C TRP A 43 -11.20 10.03 4.35
N GLN A 44 -12.15 9.11 4.18
CA GLN A 44 -13.52 9.40 3.83
C GLN A 44 -14.45 8.89 4.93
N ASP A 45 -15.50 9.65 5.25
CA ASP A 45 -16.53 9.20 6.19
C ASP A 45 -17.13 7.86 5.74
N PRO A 46 -16.93 6.76 6.50
CA PRO A 46 -17.39 5.44 6.12
C PRO A 46 -18.91 5.29 6.26
N GLY A 47 -19.62 6.26 6.88
CA GLY A 47 -21.04 6.17 7.18
C GLY A 47 -21.32 5.12 8.25
N ASP A 48 -22.32 4.27 8.03
CA ASP A 48 -22.61 3.15 8.91
C ASP A 48 -21.55 2.05 8.78
N ILE A 49 -20.61 2.03 9.71
CA ILE A 49 -19.52 1.05 9.75
C ILE A 49 -20.07 -0.38 9.95
N ALA A 50 -21.19 -0.54 10.67
CA ALA A 50 -21.77 -1.86 10.92
C ALA A 50 -22.36 -2.48 9.65
N ALA A 51 -22.66 -1.68 8.62
CA ALA A 51 -23.11 -2.15 7.32
C ALA A 51 -21.96 -2.59 6.39
N ARG A 52 -20.68 -2.44 6.79
CA ARG A 52 -19.53 -2.84 5.97
C ARG A 52 -19.33 -4.35 5.98
N ASP A 53 -19.17 -4.93 4.79
CA ASP A 53 -18.85 -6.35 4.65
C ASP A 53 -17.33 -6.57 4.69
N LEU A 54 -16.82 -7.01 5.85
CA LEU A 54 -15.41 -7.38 6.03
C LEU A 54 -15.03 -8.72 5.40
N ARG A 55 -15.99 -9.56 4.99
CA ARG A 55 -15.72 -10.83 4.30
C ARG A 55 -15.21 -10.60 2.89
N TRP A 56 -15.76 -9.61 2.20
CA TRP A 56 -15.42 -9.31 0.81
C TRP A 56 -14.65 -8.00 0.63
N GLY A 57 -14.73 -7.08 1.60
CA GLY A 57 -14.00 -5.81 1.57
C GLY A 57 -14.49 -4.88 0.45
N ARG A 58 -13.62 -3.94 0.05
CA ARG A 58 -13.97 -2.85 -0.87
C ARG A 58 -14.53 -3.31 -2.23
N GLY A 59 -14.05 -4.43 -2.77
CA GLY A 59 -14.47 -4.91 -4.09
C GLY A 59 -15.76 -5.73 -4.10
N GLY A 60 -16.28 -6.13 -2.92
CA GLY A 60 -17.47 -6.98 -2.82
C GLY A 60 -17.26 -8.42 -3.32
N GLU A 61 -18.31 -9.23 -3.28
CA GLU A 61 -18.22 -10.64 -3.68
C GLU A 61 -18.04 -10.81 -5.20
N ALA A 62 -18.69 -9.96 -5.99
CA ALA A 62 -18.72 -10.08 -7.46
C ALA A 62 -17.34 -9.96 -8.12
N LEU A 63 -16.38 -9.29 -7.47
CA LEU A 63 -15.01 -9.17 -7.99
C LEU A 63 -14.06 -10.24 -7.43
N HIS A 64 -14.50 -11.13 -6.55
CA HIS A 64 -13.66 -12.18 -6.00
C HIS A 64 -13.09 -13.08 -7.11
N PRO A 65 -11.76 -13.30 -7.18
CA PRO A 65 -11.15 -14.21 -8.15
C PRO A 65 -11.62 -15.65 -7.92
N SER A 66 -11.96 -16.39 -8.98
CA SER A 66 -12.37 -17.78 -8.85
C SER A 66 -11.13 -18.68 -8.63
N PRO A 67 -11.13 -19.60 -7.65
CA PRO A 67 -10.05 -20.58 -7.50
C PRO A 67 -10.11 -21.69 -8.56
N GLU A 68 -11.22 -21.81 -9.30
CA GLU A 68 -11.49 -22.92 -10.22
C GLU A 68 -11.02 -22.64 -11.66
N VAL A 69 -10.38 -21.50 -11.91
CA VAL A 69 -9.89 -21.11 -13.22
C VAL A 69 -8.36 -21.07 -13.25
N GLU A 70 -7.82 -21.21 -14.46
CA GLU A 70 -6.41 -20.94 -14.71
C GLU A 70 -6.20 -19.46 -15.01
N TYR A 71 -5.21 -18.86 -14.36
CA TYR A 71 -4.77 -17.49 -14.61
C TYR A 71 -3.61 -17.51 -15.59
N GLU A 72 -3.68 -16.68 -16.63
CA GLU A 72 -2.61 -16.55 -17.61
C GLU A 72 -1.47 -15.71 -17.01
N PHE A 73 -0.25 -16.24 -17.03
CA PHE A 73 0.95 -15.54 -16.59
C PHE A 73 1.31 -14.40 -17.55
N GLU A 74 1.53 -13.18 -17.03
CA GLU A 74 2.10 -12.07 -17.81
C GLU A 74 3.57 -11.82 -17.45
N ALA A 75 3.89 -11.71 -16.16
CA ALA A 75 5.23 -11.35 -15.71
C ALA A 75 5.51 -11.83 -14.28
N ILE A 76 6.80 -11.94 -13.95
CA ILE A 76 7.25 -12.07 -12.57
C ILE A 76 7.35 -10.66 -11.99
N ASP A 77 6.73 -10.44 -10.83
CA ASP A 77 7.01 -9.26 -10.03
C ASP A 77 8.30 -9.49 -9.25
N ALA A 78 9.39 -8.88 -9.72
CA ALA A 78 10.72 -8.98 -9.11
C ALA A 78 10.91 -7.99 -7.93
N LEU A 79 9.89 -7.18 -7.59
CA LEU A 79 9.99 -6.16 -6.56
C LEU A 79 9.56 -6.72 -5.19
N GLY A 80 10.55 -6.94 -4.33
CA GLY A 80 10.33 -7.33 -2.93
C GLY A 80 11.03 -8.64 -2.58
N TYR A 81 10.70 -9.17 -1.40
CA TYR A 81 11.32 -10.39 -0.87
C TYR A 81 10.57 -11.68 -1.30
N SER A 82 9.26 -11.56 -1.53
CA SER A 82 8.39 -12.69 -1.86
C SER A 82 8.14 -12.75 -3.37
N ALA A 83 7.99 -13.96 -3.91
CA ALA A 83 7.62 -14.15 -5.31
C ALA A 83 6.24 -13.55 -5.59
N GLY A 84 6.16 -12.68 -6.60
CA GLY A 84 4.91 -12.15 -7.11
C GLY A 84 4.73 -12.41 -8.60
N TYR A 85 3.50 -12.31 -9.06
CA TYR A 85 3.11 -12.51 -10.45
C TYR A 85 2.13 -11.43 -10.89
N ASP A 86 2.32 -10.93 -12.11
CA ASP A 86 1.25 -10.29 -12.84
C ASP A 86 0.51 -11.36 -13.65
N VAL A 87 -0.81 -11.45 -13.45
CA VAL A 87 -1.64 -12.47 -14.10
C VAL A 87 -2.93 -11.89 -14.66
N VAL A 88 -3.52 -12.58 -15.64
CA VAL A 88 -4.84 -12.25 -16.20
C VAL A 88 -5.79 -13.41 -15.97
N ASP A 89 -7.01 -13.11 -15.52
CA ASP A 89 -8.06 -14.12 -15.43
C ASP A 89 -8.83 -14.29 -16.75
N PRO A 90 -9.71 -15.32 -16.87
CA PRO A 90 -10.48 -15.54 -18.09
C PRO A 90 -11.47 -14.41 -18.45
N GLN A 91 -11.76 -13.50 -17.52
CA GLN A 91 -12.59 -12.32 -17.77
C GLN A 91 -11.76 -11.12 -18.24
N GLY A 92 -10.44 -11.28 -18.39
CA GLY A 92 -9.53 -10.22 -18.82
C GLY A 92 -9.13 -9.26 -17.71
N ARG A 93 -9.43 -9.56 -16.44
CA ARG A 93 -8.99 -8.72 -15.30
C ARG A 93 -7.53 -9.04 -14.99
N LYS A 94 -6.74 -7.99 -14.80
CA LYS A 94 -5.33 -8.07 -14.42
C LYS A 94 -5.17 -8.01 -12.90
N TRP A 95 -4.28 -8.84 -12.39
CA TRP A 95 -4.03 -9.00 -10.97
C TRP A 95 -2.53 -8.95 -10.66
N ASP A 96 -2.15 -8.11 -9.69
CA ASP A 96 -0.87 -8.21 -8.96
C ASP A 96 -1.08 -9.26 -7.87
N VAL A 97 -0.35 -10.37 -7.96
CA VAL A 97 -0.42 -11.47 -7.01
C VAL A 97 0.86 -11.50 -6.19
N LYS A 98 0.73 -11.44 -4.87
CA LYS A 98 1.84 -11.77 -3.96
C LYS A 98 1.56 -13.11 -3.30
N THR A 99 2.51 -14.03 -3.43
CA THR A 99 2.42 -15.36 -2.85
C THR A 99 3.10 -15.44 -1.49
N GLY A 100 2.62 -16.35 -0.66
CA GLY A 100 3.19 -16.64 0.66
C GLY A 100 2.35 -16.12 1.83
N ASP A 101 2.87 -16.35 3.04
CA ASP A 101 2.11 -16.24 4.29
C ASP A 101 1.64 -14.81 4.61
N GLU A 102 2.27 -13.80 4.03
CA GLU A 102 1.92 -12.39 4.23
C GLU A 102 0.63 -11.97 3.52
N GLY A 103 0.16 -12.77 2.55
CA GLY A 103 -1.02 -12.43 1.75
C GLY A 103 -2.30 -12.33 2.58
N GLN A 104 -2.50 -13.24 3.55
CA GLN A 104 -3.70 -13.26 4.39
C GLN A 104 -3.80 -12.02 5.28
N THR A 105 -2.68 -11.66 5.92
CA THR A 105 -2.64 -10.55 6.88
C THR A 105 -2.80 -9.21 6.17
N GLU A 106 -2.26 -9.04 4.96
CA GLU A 106 -2.48 -7.84 4.13
C GLU A 106 -3.97 -7.64 3.82
N VAL A 107 -4.68 -8.72 3.47
CA VAL A 107 -6.12 -8.65 3.13
C VAL A 107 -6.95 -8.24 4.34
N ILE A 108 -6.70 -8.81 5.52
CA ILE A 108 -7.43 -8.46 6.75
C ILE A 108 -7.16 -7.01 7.15
N ALA A 109 -5.91 -6.59 7.18
CA ALA A 109 -5.56 -5.22 7.55
C ALA A 109 -6.12 -4.19 6.55
N SER A 110 -6.09 -4.49 5.25
CA SER A 110 -6.77 -3.68 4.22
C SER A 110 -8.27 -3.54 4.51
N ARG A 111 -8.96 -4.63 4.84
CA ARG A 111 -10.40 -4.59 5.17
C ARG A 111 -10.71 -3.76 6.41
N LEU A 112 -9.90 -3.87 7.46
CA LEU A 112 -10.06 -3.09 8.69
C LEU A 112 -9.87 -1.59 8.44
N LEU A 113 -8.80 -1.22 7.74
CA LEU A 113 -8.51 0.19 7.41
C LEU A 113 -9.57 0.77 6.47
N TRP A 114 -10.02 0.00 5.48
CA TRP A 114 -11.10 0.39 4.59
C TRP A 114 -12.42 0.64 5.33
N ALA A 115 -12.80 -0.27 6.23
CA ALA A 115 -14.07 -0.18 6.94
C ALA A 115 -14.18 1.07 7.82
N VAL A 116 -13.04 1.55 8.34
CA VAL A 116 -12.99 2.79 9.14
C VAL A 116 -12.73 4.03 8.30
N GLY A 117 -12.67 3.94 6.96
CA GLY A 117 -12.67 5.09 6.04
C GLY A 117 -11.35 5.40 5.34
N TYR A 118 -10.27 4.62 5.53
CA TYR A 118 -9.02 4.83 4.80
C TYR A 118 -9.07 4.18 3.41
N HIS A 119 -8.46 4.84 2.44
CA HIS A 119 -8.40 4.31 1.08
C HIS A 119 -7.51 3.06 1.04
N GLN A 120 -8.06 1.98 0.50
CA GLN A 120 -7.39 0.68 0.39
C GLN A 120 -7.66 0.09 -1.00
N PRO A 121 -6.72 -0.71 -1.54
CA PRO A 121 -6.89 -1.31 -2.85
C PRO A 121 -7.92 -2.44 -2.79
N ILE A 122 -8.53 -2.78 -3.93
CA ILE A 122 -9.31 -4.01 -4.03
C ILE A 122 -8.36 -5.20 -3.95
N VAL A 123 -8.46 -5.97 -2.86
CA VAL A 123 -7.62 -7.14 -2.59
C VAL A 123 -8.44 -8.33 -2.10
N TYR A 124 -8.07 -9.52 -2.58
CA TYR A 124 -8.64 -10.81 -2.18
C TYR A 124 -7.54 -11.79 -1.78
N PHE A 125 -7.87 -12.72 -0.92
CA PHE A 125 -7.01 -13.86 -0.62
C PHE A 125 -7.56 -15.09 -1.33
N VAL A 126 -6.71 -15.74 -2.13
CA VAL A 126 -7.08 -16.95 -2.88
C VAL A 126 -6.19 -18.09 -2.38
N PRO A 127 -6.76 -19.07 -1.64
CA PRO A 127 -5.98 -20.12 -0.97
C PRO A 127 -5.43 -21.17 -1.93
N ASP A 128 -6.12 -21.41 -3.05
CA ASP A 128 -5.72 -22.36 -4.08
C ASP A 128 -6.06 -21.76 -5.45
N TRP A 129 -5.09 -21.75 -6.36
CA TRP A 129 -5.20 -21.17 -7.69
C TRP A 129 -4.13 -21.76 -8.61
N GLN A 130 -4.36 -21.64 -9.92
CA GLN A 130 -3.52 -22.25 -10.94
C GLN A 130 -2.98 -21.19 -11.90
N LEU A 131 -1.71 -21.32 -12.25
CA LEU A 131 -1.00 -20.42 -13.14
C LEU A 131 -0.67 -21.13 -14.45
N LYS A 132 -1.26 -20.66 -15.54
CA LYS A 132 -1.00 -21.14 -16.89
C LYS A 132 0.16 -20.38 -17.51
N ASN A 133 1.04 -21.11 -18.21
CA ASN A 133 2.22 -20.59 -18.90
C ASN A 133 3.22 -19.84 -17.99
N GLY A 134 3.11 -20.02 -16.67
CA GLY A 134 4.03 -19.46 -15.69
C GLY A 134 5.13 -20.44 -15.24
N PRO A 135 6.10 -19.96 -14.45
CA PRO A 135 7.23 -20.78 -14.01
C PRO A 135 6.82 -21.88 -13.01
N VAL A 136 5.71 -21.68 -12.29
CA VAL A 136 5.18 -22.63 -11.31
C VAL A 136 3.70 -22.82 -11.60
N PRO A 137 3.24 -24.01 -12.06
CA PRO A 137 1.84 -24.23 -12.43
C PRO A 137 0.84 -24.06 -11.27
N LYS A 138 1.28 -24.38 -10.05
CA LYS A 138 0.47 -24.26 -8.83
C LYS A 138 1.27 -23.52 -7.74
N PRO A 139 1.26 -22.18 -7.75
CA PRO A 139 1.94 -21.39 -6.72
C PRO A 139 1.29 -21.55 -5.34
N PHE A 140 1.96 -21.04 -4.31
CA PHE A 140 1.35 -20.92 -2.99
C PHE A 140 0.15 -19.96 -3.01
N ALA A 141 -0.67 -20.03 -1.95
CA ALA A 141 -1.77 -19.10 -1.74
C ALA A 141 -1.32 -17.65 -1.95
N GLY A 142 -2.21 -16.87 -2.57
CA GLY A 142 -1.89 -15.55 -3.08
C GLY A 142 -2.86 -14.49 -2.59
N ARG A 143 -2.34 -13.30 -2.33
CA ARG A 143 -3.15 -12.08 -2.27
C ARG A 143 -3.24 -11.50 -3.67
N PHE A 144 -4.44 -11.38 -4.20
CA PHE A 144 -4.76 -10.86 -5.52
C PHE A 144 -5.19 -9.40 -5.38
N ARG A 145 -4.48 -8.48 -6.02
CA ARG A 145 -4.81 -7.06 -6.07
C ARG A 145 -5.25 -6.68 -7.48
N LEU A 146 -6.43 -6.08 -7.62
CA LEU A 146 -6.95 -5.71 -8.94
C LEU A 146 -6.15 -4.53 -9.51
N SER A 147 -5.49 -4.72 -10.65
CA SER A 147 -4.57 -3.72 -11.20
C SER A 147 -5.29 -2.49 -11.78
N SER A 148 -6.52 -2.64 -12.24
CA SER A 148 -7.33 -1.54 -12.81
C SER A 148 -8.01 -0.65 -11.77
N ASP A 149 -7.93 -1.02 -10.49
CA ASP A 149 -8.64 -0.33 -9.40
C ASP A 149 -8.16 1.11 -9.20
N HIS A 150 -6.86 1.36 -9.32
CA HIS A 150 -6.25 2.67 -9.10
C HIS A 150 -4.91 2.79 -9.82
N GLN A 151 -4.46 4.02 -10.05
CA GLN A 151 -3.12 4.33 -10.54
C GLN A 151 -2.29 4.93 -9.40
N GLY A 152 -1.12 4.37 -9.14
CA GLY A 152 -0.13 4.96 -8.23
C GLY A 152 0.61 6.12 -8.89
N LEU A 153 0.72 7.26 -8.20
CA LEU A 153 1.35 8.47 -8.72
C LEU A 153 2.74 8.70 -8.10
N SER A 154 2.80 8.73 -6.77
CA SER A 154 4.04 9.00 -6.02
C SER A 154 3.93 8.47 -4.59
N GLU A 155 4.99 8.62 -3.81
CA GLU A 155 5.02 8.29 -2.38
C GLU A 155 4.68 9.51 -1.51
N TRP A 156 4.30 9.29 -0.25
CA TRP A 156 4.03 10.37 0.71
C TRP A 156 4.63 10.09 2.09
N SER A 157 5.03 11.15 2.80
CA SER A 157 5.74 11.07 4.09
C SER A 157 4.81 11.11 5.30
N TRP A 158 5.07 10.26 6.29
CA TRP A 158 4.35 10.28 7.58
C TRP A 158 4.50 11.60 8.34
N SER A 159 5.66 12.28 8.22
CA SER A 159 5.96 13.51 8.95
C SER A 159 5.73 14.78 8.13
N ASP A 160 5.69 14.65 6.80
CA ASP A 160 5.58 15.76 5.86
C ASP A 160 4.47 15.49 4.83
N ASN A 161 3.25 15.83 5.23
CA ASN A 161 2.05 15.68 4.41
C ASN A 161 0.99 16.72 4.84
N PRO A 162 0.02 17.05 3.98
CA PRO A 162 -0.99 18.08 4.28
C PRO A 162 -1.98 17.71 5.40
N PHE A 163 -1.97 16.46 5.88
CA PHE A 163 -2.81 15.97 6.96
C PHE A 163 -2.07 15.89 8.31
N LYS A 164 -0.87 16.46 8.39
CA LYS A 164 -0.15 16.58 9.67
C LYS A 164 -1.04 17.26 10.72
N ASP A 165 -1.00 16.73 11.93
CA ASP A 165 -1.78 17.21 13.08
C ASP A 165 -3.31 17.07 12.95
N THR A 166 -3.80 16.33 11.94
CA THR A 166 -5.23 16.02 11.79
C THR A 166 -5.65 14.80 12.60
N ARG A 167 -6.96 14.69 12.91
CA ARG A 167 -7.52 13.52 13.58
C ARG A 167 -7.42 12.28 12.68
N GLU A 168 -7.56 12.47 11.38
CA GLU A 168 -7.57 11.44 10.36
C GLU A 168 -6.18 10.79 10.23
N LEU A 169 -5.09 11.57 10.22
CA LEU A 169 -3.74 10.99 10.24
C LEU A 169 -3.42 10.30 11.57
N ASN A 170 -3.80 10.91 12.70
CA ASN A 170 -3.62 10.29 14.01
C ASN A 170 -4.37 8.96 14.14
N GLY A 171 -5.59 8.88 13.60
CA GLY A 171 -6.37 7.64 13.54
C GLY A 171 -5.66 6.56 12.72
N LEU A 172 -4.95 6.92 11.65
CA LEU A 172 -4.24 5.97 10.81
C LEU A 172 -3.02 5.40 11.54
N ILE A 173 -2.31 6.26 12.26
CA ILE A 173 -1.17 5.86 13.10
C ILE A 173 -1.65 4.88 14.19
N VAL A 174 -2.74 5.21 14.89
CA VAL A 174 -3.35 4.32 15.90
C VAL A 174 -3.82 3.01 15.26
N GLY A 175 -4.45 3.06 14.09
CA GLY A 175 -4.89 1.87 13.36
C GLY A 175 -3.73 0.93 13.03
N ASN A 176 -2.61 1.48 12.55
CA ASN A 176 -1.39 0.70 12.29
C ASN A 176 -0.79 0.10 13.56
N LEU A 177 -0.80 0.85 14.68
CA LEU A 177 -0.35 0.33 15.97
C LEU A 177 -1.23 -0.84 16.46
N LEU A 178 -2.55 -0.74 16.34
CA LEU A 178 -3.50 -1.77 16.76
C LEU A 178 -3.32 -3.09 16.00
N ILE A 179 -3.03 -3.02 14.70
CA ILE A 179 -2.76 -4.20 13.87
C ILE A 179 -1.28 -4.62 13.90
N ASN A 180 -0.47 -4.00 14.77
CA ASN A 180 0.93 -4.30 14.97
C ASN A 180 1.78 -4.16 13.69
N ASN A 181 1.45 -3.17 12.85
CA ASN A 181 2.24 -2.83 11.67
C ASN A 181 3.41 -1.91 12.07
N TRP A 182 4.64 -2.42 11.93
CA TRP A 182 5.87 -1.70 12.24
C TRP A 182 6.64 -1.24 10.99
N ASP A 183 6.19 -1.57 9.77
CA ASP A 183 6.86 -1.20 8.51
C ASP A 183 6.36 0.15 7.97
N LEU A 184 6.40 1.18 8.83
CA LEU A 184 5.89 2.55 8.58
C LEU A 184 6.89 3.39 7.77
N LYS A 185 7.30 2.92 6.59
CA LYS A 185 8.20 3.65 5.69
C LYS A 185 7.45 4.43 4.62
N PRO A 186 7.92 5.61 4.19
CA PRO A 186 7.30 6.36 3.10
C PRO A 186 7.16 5.57 1.79
N SER A 187 8.05 4.60 1.52
CA SER A 187 7.95 3.80 0.30
C SER A 187 6.77 2.83 0.25
N ASN A 188 6.16 2.53 1.39
CA ASN A 188 4.89 1.79 1.45
C ASN A 188 3.70 2.71 1.16
N ASN A 189 3.84 4.01 1.36
CA ASN A 189 2.77 4.98 1.21
C ASN A 189 2.64 5.42 -0.24
N LYS A 190 1.44 5.42 -0.81
CA LYS A 190 1.22 5.81 -2.21
C LYS A 190 0.10 6.82 -2.36
N ILE A 191 0.36 7.89 -3.10
CA ILE A 191 -0.68 8.74 -3.67
C ILE A 191 -1.28 7.98 -4.86
N ILE A 192 -2.61 7.86 -4.88
CA ILE A 192 -3.37 7.15 -5.89
C ILE A 192 -4.36 8.08 -6.57
N SER A 193 -4.70 7.75 -7.81
CA SER A 193 -5.89 8.28 -8.49
C SER A 193 -6.79 7.12 -8.89
N PHE A 194 -8.10 7.34 -8.82
CA PHE A 194 -9.09 6.41 -9.35
C PHE A 194 -9.41 6.80 -10.78
N ALA A 195 -9.71 5.81 -11.63
CA ALA A 195 -10.27 6.11 -12.94
C ALA A 195 -11.62 6.82 -12.74
N THR A 196 -11.71 8.10 -13.10
CA THR A 196 -12.97 8.83 -13.04
C THR A 196 -13.94 8.15 -14.00
N ALA A 197 -15.02 7.57 -13.47
CA ALA A 197 -16.14 7.14 -14.30
C ALA A 197 -16.59 8.34 -15.13
N THR A 198 -16.53 8.23 -16.45
CA THR A 198 -17.01 9.27 -17.37
C THR A 198 -18.48 9.54 -17.04
N GLY A 199 -18.76 10.64 -16.33
CA GLY A 199 -20.13 11.12 -16.07
C GLY A 199 -20.57 11.29 -14.61
N SER A 200 -19.78 10.92 -13.59
CA SER A 200 -20.20 11.18 -12.20
C SER A 200 -19.84 12.60 -11.76
N GLN A 201 -20.85 13.44 -11.55
CA GLN A 201 -20.70 14.77 -10.95
C GLN A 201 -20.12 14.62 -9.53
N PRO A 202 -19.13 15.45 -9.13
CA PRO A 202 -18.61 15.41 -7.77
C PRO A 202 -19.72 15.79 -6.77
N GLY A 203 -19.91 14.96 -5.76
CA GLY A 203 -20.85 15.22 -4.67
C GLY A 203 -20.53 16.53 -3.93
N PRO A 204 -21.51 17.09 -3.20
CA PRO A 204 -21.37 18.39 -2.56
C PRO A 204 -20.20 18.40 -1.58
N ARG A 205 -19.32 19.40 -1.71
CA ARG A 205 -18.23 19.67 -0.77
C ARG A 205 -18.81 19.90 0.63
N VAL A 206 -18.58 18.95 1.54
CA VAL A 206 -18.87 19.12 2.95
C VAL A 206 -17.89 20.16 3.50
N ARG A 207 -18.40 21.34 3.84
CA ARG A 207 -17.62 22.31 4.63
C ARG A 207 -17.51 21.76 6.04
N HIS A 208 -16.31 21.36 6.46
CA HIS A 208 -16.03 21.05 7.86
C HIS A 208 -16.36 22.29 8.70
N ARG A 209 -17.45 22.23 9.49
CA ARG A 209 -17.64 23.17 10.60
C ARG A 209 -16.55 22.85 11.61
N ARG A 210 -15.81 23.88 12.02
CA ARG A 210 -14.83 23.81 13.10
C ARG A 210 -15.58 23.37 14.36
N CYS A 211 -15.36 22.14 14.82
CA CYS A 211 -15.93 21.66 16.08
C CYS A 211 -15.29 22.44 17.23
N SER A 212 -16.07 23.27 17.91
CA SER A 212 -15.73 23.82 19.22
C SER A 212 -15.57 22.66 20.20
N GLN A 213 -14.47 22.63 20.97
CA GLN A 213 -14.23 21.61 22.00
C GLN A 213 -15.39 21.56 23.01
N PRO A 214 -15.91 20.38 23.38
CA PRO A 214 -16.75 20.26 24.55
C PRO A 214 -15.89 20.07 25.80
N ASP A 215 -16.31 20.78 26.85
CA ASP A 215 -15.76 20.76 28.20
C ASP A 215 -15.72 19.35 28.82
N SER A 216 -14.70 19.17 29.65
CA SER A 216 -14.33 17.97 30.41
C SER A 216 -15.47 17.35 31.24
N LEU A 217 -15.68 16.04 31.08
CA LEU A 217 -16.33 15.18 32.07
C LEU A 217 -15.53 13.88 32.28
N PRO A 218 -15.52 13.29 33.50
CA PRO A 218 -14.51 12.33 33.92
C PRO A 218 -14.79 10.90 33.46
N PHE A 219 -13.70 10.21 33.11
CA PHE A 219 -13.64 8.80 32.75
C PHE A 219 -13.85 7.92 34.00
N GLN A 220 -14.93 7.14 34.04
CA GLN A 220 -15.12 6.09 35.05
C GLN A 220 -14.69 4.72 34.50
N ASP A 221 -13.83 4.10 35.31
CA ASP A 221 -13.13 2.84 35.14
C ASP A 221 -14.08 1.62 35.20
N ARG A 222 -14.01 0.76 34.17
CA ARG A 222 -14.38 -0.65 34.28
C ARG A 222 -13.46 -1.49 33.40
N ARG A 223 -12.52 -2.21 34.03
CA ARG A 223 -11.80 -3.33 33.44
C ARG A 223 -12.72 -4.55 33.23
N PRO A 224 -12.41 -5.38 32.23
CA PRO A 224 -12.43 -6.82 32.43
C PRO A 224 -11.04 -7.43 32.22
N GLU A 225 -10.75 -8.40 33.06
CA GLU A 225 -9.56 -9.23 33.09
C GLU A 225 -9.56 -10.27 31.96
N GLY A 226 -8.35 -10.68 31.56
CA GLY A 226 -8.08 -12.03 31.09
C GLY A 226 -8.22 -12.28 29.60
N CYS A 227 -7.07 -12.27 28.89
CA CYS A 227 -6.75 -13.24 27.83
C CYS A 227 -5.23 -13.22 27.58
N ARG A 228 -4.53 -14.28 28.01
CA ARG A 228 -3.19 -14.63 27.52
C ARG A 228 -3.36 -15.45 26.24
N GLY A 229 -2.55 -15.18 25.22
CA GLY A 229 -2.46 -16.01 24.03
C GLY A 229 -1.34 -15.56 23.11
N ASP A 230 -0.32 -16.40 22.98
CA ASP A 230 0.83 -16.23 22.12
C ASP A 230 0.44 -16.16 20.64
N ALA A 231 0.68 -15.02 19.99
CA ALA A 231 0.68 -14.87 18.53
C ALA A 231 1.45 -13.61 18.09
N VAL A 232 2.73 -13.46 18.49
CA VAL A 232 3.52 -12.24 18.21
C VAL A 232 4.69 -12.49 17.24
N ARG A 233 4.53 -13.36 16.22
CA ARG A 233 5.64 -13.57 15.25
C ARG A 233 5.33 -13.41 13.76
N ALA A 234 4.10 -13.10 13.35
CA ALA A 234 3.78 -12.96 11.92
C ALA A 234 3.52 -11.51 11.44
N LEU A 235 3.33 -10.54 12.33
CA LEU A 235 2.82 -9.21 11.95
C LEU A 235 3.89 -8.15 11.61
N SER A 236 5.18 -8.42 11.83
CA SER A 236 6.23 -7.40 11.65
C SER A 236 6.62 -7.12 10.19
N ARG A 237 5.98 -7.76 9.20
CA ARG A 237 6.46 -7.78 7.80
C ARG A 237 5.39 -7.53 6.75
N VAL A 238 4.18 -7.16 7.15
CA VAL A 238 3.13 -6.85 6.19
C VAL A 238 3.39 -5.45 5.63
N GLY A 239 3.76 -5.35 4.36
CA GLY A 239 3.89 -4.08 3.63
C GLY A 239 2.52 -3.44 3.39
N LEU A 240 1.86 -3.00 4.46
CA LEU A 240 0.59 -2.29 4.42
C LEU A 240 0.82 -0.85 3.99
N GLY A 241 0.67 -0.64 2.68
CA GLY A 241 0.78 0.69 2.12
C GLY A 241 -0.44 1.57 2.41
N CYS A 242 -0.21 2.74 3.00
CA CYS A 242 -1.27 3.72 3.26
C CYS A 242 -1.47 4.64 2.05
N ARG A 243 -2.72 4.98 1.73
CA ARG A 243 -3.05 5.63 0.45
C ARG A 243 -3.71 6.98 0.63
N LEU A 244 -3.28 7.91 -0.22
CA LEU A 244 -3.81 9.26 -0.36
C LEU A 244 -4.43 9.43 -1.73
N VAL A 245 -5.54 10.16 -1.88
CA VAL A 245 -6.21 10.30 -3.18
C VAL A 245 -5.89 11.65 -3.82
N TRP A 246 -5.56 11.60 -5.10
CA TRP A 246 -5.35 12.75 -5.96
C TRP A 246 -6.67 13.18 -6.64
N PRO A 247 -7.07 14.47 -6.62
CA PRO A 247 -8.38 14.93 -7.08
C PRO A 247 -8.59 14.92 -8.60
N GLY A 248 -7.58 14.61 -9.42
CA GLY A 248 -7.72 14.53 -10.89
C GLY A 248 -8.17 15.85 -11.54
N ARG A 249 -7.24 16.64 -12.06
CA ARG A 249 -7.56 17.67 -13.07
C ARG A 249 -6.55 17.64 -14.21
N TYR A 250 -7.02 17.29 -15.40
CA TYR A 250 -6.43 17.79 -16.63
C TYR A 250 -7.41 18.80 -17.23
N ARG A 251 -6.90 19.99 -17.58
CA ARG A 251 -7.59 20.97 -18.41
C ARG A 251 -7.59 20.50 -19.86
#